data_AF-A0A8E2JT36-F1
#
_entry.id   AF-A0A8E2JT36-F1
#
_cell.length_a   1.000
_cell.length_b   1.000
_cell.length_c   1.000
_cell.angle_alpha   90.00
_cell.angle_beta   90.00
_cell.angle_gamma   90.00
#
_symmetry.space_group_name_H-M   'P 1'
#
loop_
_entity.id
_entity.type
_entity.pdbx_description
1 polymer ?
#
loop_
_entity_poly.entity_id
_entity_poly.type
_entity_poly.pdbx_seq_one_letter_code
_entity_poly.pdbx_strand_id
1 'polypeptide(L)'
;MSHSTANRKIARASHVKRTTVPLEDGWSMVTHSSSRERSNVLTSHGALADTPKQTDDSTRANLPKDASKPAKQEQEYLYPRHIVDGLTVKKLLHEYRQLKQRWDETLCAKQLRAILRSRKWHVNKAFCLATSSFSFDWENRMRALWQLVLFMDVVQNVSREGETVSLFAQEPLFNDLDKSFLNALDVTILQGGTSRVVAGDINTYITPRSFVYAPFLQWNVLLPYVLKGNDPALYIGNDISLTILQLQHHLSDTSVPKSDIKEWLAIAEGFLLGRCKISVPNFELLQHSLEGLKIYWKDSLGSKFI
;
A
#
# COMPACT_ATOMS: atom_id res chain seq x y z
N MET A 1 -12.45 63.46 3.13
CA MET A 1 -12.69 62.15 3.79
C MET A 1 -13.23 61.17 2.77
N SER A 2 -12.39 60.32 2.20
CA SER A 2 -12.79 59.11 1.44
C SER A 2 -11.53 58.31 1.05
N HIS A 3 -11.32 57.16 1.67
CA HIS A 3 -10.49 56.05 1.16
C HIS A 3 -11.13 54.76 1.70
N SER A 4 -11.76 53.95 0.84
CA SER A 4 -11.19 52.88 0.01
C SER A 4 -11.06 51.57 0.79
N THR A 5 -12.03 50.67 0.60
CA THR A 5 -12.08 49.33 1.18
C THR A 5 -11.61 48.31 0.13
N ALA A 6 -10.49 47.65 0.39
CA ALA A 6 -9.95 46.61 -0.49
C ALA A 6 -10.68 45.27 -0.29
N ASN A 7 -11.26 44.75 -1.36
CA ASN A 7 -11.94 43.44 -1.40
C ASN A 7 -10.94 42.33 -1.78
N ARG A 8 -10.70 41.38 -0.87
CA ARG A 8 -9.79 40.24 -1.06
C ARG A 8 -10.56 39.08 -1.72
N LYS A 9 -10.25 38.76 -2.99
CA LYS A 9 -10.80 37.59 -3.69
C LYS A 9 -10.15 36.30 -3.16
N ILE A 10 -10.96 35.40 -2.61
CA ILE A 10 -10.56 34.03 -2.26
C ILE A 10 -10.66 33.16 -3.53
N ALA A 11 -9.55 32.52 -3.93
CA ALA A 11 -9.53 31.57 -5.02
C ALA A 11 -10.28 30.29 -4.61
N ARG A 12 -11.31 29.91 -5.37
CA ARG A 12 -12.03 28.64 -5.19
C ARG A 12 -11.20 27.50 -5.76
N ALA A 13 -10.92 26.48 -4.93
CA ALA A 13 -10.31 25.23 -5.37
C ALA A 13 -11.17 24.55 -6.45
N SER A 14 -10.52 24.04 -7.49
CA SER A 14 -11.16 23.31 -8.58
C SER A 14 -11.78 22.02 -8.05
N HIS A 15 -13.11 21.96 -8.04
CA HIS A 15 -13.85 20.75 -7.70
C HIS A 15 -13.63 19.72 -8.81
N VAL A 16 -12.97 18.60 -8.49
CA VAL A 16 -12.89 17.46 -9.42
C VAL A 16 -14.30 16.92 -9.60
N LYS A 17 -14.80 16.93 -10.84
CA LYS A 17 -16.11 16.35 -11.17
C LYS A 17 -15.97 14.84 -11.22
N ARG A 18 -16.69 14.19 -10.31
CA ARG A 18 -16.81 12.75 -10.18
C ARG A 18 -17.89 12.26 -11.15
N THR A 19 -17.58 11.29 -12.00
CA THR A 19 -18.52 10.72 -12.99
C THR A 19 -18.78 9.26 -12.68
N THR A 20 -20.04 8.93 -12.41
CA THR A 20 -20.50 7.58 -12.13
C THR A 20 -20.95 6.92 -13.43
N VAL A 21 -20.30 5.82 -13.81
CA VAL A 21 -20.59 5.02 -15.00
C VAL A 21 -21.28 3.73 -14.55
N PRO A 22 -22.58 3.53 -14.83
CA PRO A 22 -23.24 2.28 -14.51
C PRO A 22 -22.64 1.12 -15.32
N LEU A 23 -22.46 -0.02 -14.66
CA LEU A 23 -22.05 -1.28 -15.26
C LEU A 23 -23.28 -2.15 -15.51
N GLU A 24 -23.20 -3.07 -16.47
CA GLU A 24 -24.30 -3.94 -16.89
C GLU A 24 -24.80 -4.88 -15.77
N ASP A 25 -24.01 -5.05 -14.70
CA ASP A 25 -24.28 -5.90 -13.55
C ASP A 25 -24.99 -5.18 -12.39
N GLY A 26 -25.49 -3.96 -12.62
CA GLY A 26 -26.20 -3.15 -11.61
C GLY A 26 -25.28 -2.37 -10.66
N TRP A 27 -23.97 -2.42 -10.89
CA TRP A 27 -23.00 -1.60 -10.15
C TRP A 27 -22.71 -0.28 -10.87
N SER A 28 -21.93 0.59 -10.24
CA SER A 28 -21.43 1.78 -10.92
C SER A 28 -19.95 2.03 -10.61
N MET A 29 -19.17 2.22 -11.67
CA MET A 29 -17.77 2.59 -11.63
C MET A 29 -17.67 4.11 -11.54
N VAL A 30 -16.95 4.62 -10.55
CA VAL A 30 -16.79 6.06 -10.41
C VAL A 30 -15.43 6.50 -10.91
N THR A 31 -15.42 7.31 -11.96
CA THR A 31 -14.21 7.82 -12.63
C THR A 31 -14.04 9.32 -12.38
N HIS A 32 -12.80 9.80 -12.35
CA HIS A 32 -12.50 11.22 -12.28
C HIS A 32 -12.00 11.68 -13.65
N SER A 33 -12.66 12.69 -14.24
CA SER A 33 -12.12 13.36 -15.43
C SER A 33 -11.13 14.43 -14.97
N SER A 34 -9.85 14.09 -14.80
CA SER A 34 -8.82 15.13 -14.74
C SER A 34 -8.57 15.65 -16.16
N SER A 35 -8.67 16.96 -16.30
CA SER A 35 -8.58 17.76 -17.52
C SER A 35 -7.62 17.22 -18.58
N ARG A 36 -8.16 17.04 -19.79
CA ARG A 36 -7.41 17.10 -21.05
C ARG A 36 -6.69 18.46 -21.11
N GLU A 37 -5.35 18.45 -21.04
CA GLU A 37 -4.54 19.54 -21.60
C GLU A 37 -3.62 19.01 -22.70
N ARG A 38 -4.09 19.23 -23.92
CA ARG A 38 -3.36 19.75 -25.09
C ARG A 38 -2.00 19.11 -25.41
N SER A 39 -2.06 17.98 -26.09
CA SER A 39 -1.07 17.64 -27.11
C SER A 39 -1.29 18.51 -28.36
N ASN A 40 -0.51 19.58 -28.49
CA ASN A 40 -0.20 20.23 -29.76
C ASN A 40 1.26 20.65 -29.69
N VAL A 41 2.10 20.13 -30.59
CA VAL A 41 2.97 20.90 -31.50
C VAL A 41 3.91 19.92 -32.21
N LEU A 42 3.76 19.87 -33.53
CA LEU A 42 4.74 19.37 -34.48
C LEU A 42 5.57 20.56 -35.00
N THR A 43 6.88 20.33 -35.16
CA THR A 43 7.81 20.86 -36.19
C THR A 43 8.28 22.33 -36.23
N SER A 44 9.59 22.46 -35.98
CA SER A 44 10.65 22.95 -36.90
C SER A 44 11.24 24.38 -36.77
N HIS A 45 12.58 24.36 -36.83
CA HIS A 45 13.58 25.35 -37.28
C HIS A 45 13.90 26.63 -36.47
N GLY A 46 15.13 26.66 -35.93
CA GLY A 46 16.23 27.42 -36.55
C GLY A 46 16.65 28.78 -35.95
N ALA A 47 17.93 28.81 -35.52
CA ALA A 47 18.88 29.94 -35.57
C ALA A 47 19.13 30.86 -34.34
N LEU A 48 20.43 30.86 -33.99
CA LEU A 48 21.34 31.79 -33.28
C LEU A 48 20.85 33.21 -32.88
N ALA A 49 21.23 33.66 -31.67
CA ALA A 49 22.39 34.55 -31.43
C ALA A 49 22.45 35.12 -29.98
N ASP A 50 23.69 35.16 -29.45
CA ASP A 50 24.34 36.12 -28.55
C ASP A 50 23.82 36.56 -27.15
N THR A 51 24.67 36.22 -26.17
CA THR A 51 25.00 36.76 -24.81
C THR A 51 25.22 38.29 -24.72
N PRO A 52 25.63 38.89 -23.56
CA PRO A 52 25.33 38.66 -22.13
C PRO A 52 25.03 39.99 -21.37
N LYS A 53 24.63 39.95 -20.08
CA LYS A 53 25.02 41.00 -19.10
C LYS A 53 24.87 40.56 -17.63
N GLN A 54 25.99 40.67 -16.91
CA GLN A 54 26.14 40.65 -15.45
C GLN A 54 25.40 41.82 -14.79
N THR A 55 25.04 41.68 -13.51
CA THR A 55 25.60 42.51 -12.43
C THR A 55 25.20 41.99 -11.05
N ASP A 56 26.19 42.08 -10.16
CA ASP A 56 26.20 41.77 -8.74
C ASP A 56 25.23 42.63 -7.92
N ASP A 57 24.82 42.12 -6.76
CA ASP A 57 25.39 42.54 -5.46
C ASP A 57 24.35 42.44 -4.32
N SER A 58 24.93 42.03 -3.20
CA SER A 58 24.45 41.87 -1.84
C SER A 58 23.46 42.92 -1.32
N THR A 59 22.53 42.47 -0.48
CA THR A 59 22.35 43.13 0.83
C THR A 59 21.83 42.15 1.88
N ARG A 60 22.67 41.97 2.90
CA ARG A 60 22.44 41.26 4.15
C ARG A 60 21.83 42.24 5.15
N ALA A 61 20.66 41.95 5.71
CA ALA A 61 20.16 42.62 6.90
C ALA A 61 19.53 41.61 7.86
N ASN A 62 20.18 41.45 9.01
CA ASN A 62 19.73 40.68 10.16
C ASN A 62 18.69 41.48 10.96
N LEU A 63 17.74 40.77 11.60
CA LEU A 63 17.16 40.94 12.95
C LEU A 63 15.72 40.35 12.99
N PRO A 64 15.18 39.93 14.15
CA PRO A 64 15.74 39.20 15.29
C PRO A 64 15.04 37.84 15.53
N LYS A 65 15.71 37.02 16.34
CA LYS A 65 15.21 35.77 16.95
C LYS A 65 14.09 36.08 17.95
N ASP A 66 12.91 35.52 17.75
CA ASP A 66 12.17 34.71 18.73
C ASP A 66 10.73 34.50 18.26
N ALA A 67 10.39 33.26 17.95
CA ALA A 67 9.05 32.71 18.05
C ALA A 67 9.16 31.21 17.77
N SER A 68 9.24 30.46 18.85
CA SER A 68 8.78 29.08 18.98
C SER A 68 7.86 28.64 17.84
N LYS A 69 8.38 27.84 16.90
CA LYS A 69 7.53 27.15 15.91
C LYS A 69 7.25 25.73 16.39
N PRO A 70 5.99 25.29 16.30
CA PRO A 70 5.46 24.15 17.01
C PRO A 70 6.02 22.84 16.46
N ALA A 71 5.99 21.81 17.32
CA ALA A 71 6.23 20.43 16.96
C ALA A 71 5.58 20.12 15.60
N LYS A 72 6.37 19.55 14.69
CA LYS A 72 5.90 19.06 13.39
C LYS A 72 4.70 18.15 13.64
N GLN A 73 3.49 18.67 13.38
CA GLN A 73 2.28 17.88 13.31
C GLN A 73 2.52 16.81 12.25
N GLU A 74 2.56 15.55 12.70
CA GLU A 74 2.46 14.40 11.84
C GLU A 74 1.31 14.63 10.86
N GLN A 75 1.61 14.61 9.56
CA GLN A 75 0.62 14.74 8.50
C GLN A 75 -0.49 13.71 8.72
N GLU A 76 -1.61 14.18 9.25
CA GLU A 76 -2.82 13.41 9.37
C GLU A 76 -3.29 13.09 7.95
N TYR A 77 -3.18 11.82 7.55
CA TYR A 77 -3.74 11.36 6.28
C TYR A 77 -5.23 11.75 6.23
N LEU A 78 -5.55 12.78 5.44
CA LEU A 78 -6.86 13.41 5.24
C LEU A 78 -7.83 12.51 4.46
N TYR A 79 -7.91 11.22 4.78
CA TYR A 79 -8.93 10.35 4.20
C TYR A 79 -10.21 10.46 5.02
N PRO A 80 -11.38 10.69 4.37
CA PRO A 80 -12.66 10.60 5.04
C PRO A 80 -12.82 9.22 5.69
N ARG A 81 -12.94 9.17 7.03
CA ARG A 81 -13.13 7.93 7.80
C ARG A 81 -14.60 7.64 8.07
N HIS A 82 -15.47 8.03 7.15
CA HIS A 82 -16.90 7.81 7.29
C HIS A 82 -17.20 6.32 7.11
N ILE A 83 -17.80 5.70 8.12
CA ILE A 83 -18.29 4.33 8.03
C ILE A 83 -19.54 4.34 7.16
N VAL A 84 -19.62 3.46 6.17
CA VAL A 84 -20.79 3.37 5.26
C VAL A 84 -22.08 3.16 6.07
N ASP A 85 -23.08 3.99 5.80
CA ASP A 85 -24.35 3.97 6.55
C ASP A 85 -25.06 2.62 6.44
N GLY A 86 -25.48 2.10 7.59
CA GLY A 86 -26.19 0.82 7.69
C GLY A 86 -25.34 -0.40 7.32
N LEU A 87 -24.02 -0.27 7.18
CA LEU A 87 -23.11 -1.39 7.00
C LEU A 87 -23.02 -2.21 8.31
N THR A 88 -23.06 -3.54 8.18
CA THR A 88 -23.01 -4.46 9.32
C THR A 88 -22.06 -5.62 9.02
N VAL A 89 -21.66 -6.37 10.05
CA VAL A 89 -20.84 -7.58 9.88
C VAL A 89 -21.50 -8.56 8.90
N LYS A 90 -22.83 -8.73 8.98
CA LYS A 90 -23.58 -9.62 8.07
C LYS A 90 -23.47 -9.16 6.61
N LYS A 91 -23.54 -7.85 6.36
CA LYS A 91 -23.38 -7.28 5.01
C LYS A 91 -21.95 -7.46 4.50
N LEU A 92 -20.94 -7.18 5.33
CA LEU A 92 -19.54 -7.39 4.98
C LEU A 92 -19.22 -8.86 4.66
N LEU A 93 -19.74 -9.80 5.46
CA LEU A 93 -19.60 -11.24 5.19
C LEU A 93 -20.29 -11.64 3.90
N HIS A 94 -21.45 -11.07 3.58
CA HIS A 94 -22.14 -11.32 2.33
C HIS A 94 -21.32 -10.83 1.12
N GLU A 95 -20.85 -9.59 1.17
CA GLU A 95 -20.01 -9.00 0.12
C GLU A 95 -18.70 -9.79 -0.05
N TYR A 96 -18.01 -10.12 1.05
CA TYR A 96 -16.80 -10.95 1.01
C TYR A 96 -17.05 -12.29 0.29
N ARG A 97 -18.16 -12.98 0.58
CA ARG A 97 -18.50 -14.24 -0.09
C ARG A 97 -18.76 -14.06 -1.59
N GLN A 98 -19.46 -12.99 -1.97
CA GLN A 98 -19.68 -12.67 -3.38
C GLN A 98 -18.37 -12.40 -4.12
N LEU A 99 -17.46 -11.62 -3.50
CA LEU A 99 -16.14 -11.34 -4.08
C LEU A 99 -15.28 -12.60 -4.14
N LYS A 100 -15.33 -13.46 -3.11
CA LYS A 100 -14.65 -14.75 -3.14
C LYS A 100 -15.16 -15.65 -4.27
N GLN A 101 -16.47 -15.72 -4.49
CA GLN A 101 -17.03 -16.50 -5.61
C GLN A 101 -16.51 -15.97 -6.95
N ARG A 102 -16.53 -14.65 -7.14
CA ARG A 102 -16.00 -14.01 -8.36
C ARG A 102 -14.50 -14.23 -8.52
N TRP A 103 -13.73 -14.17 -7.42
CA TRP A 103 -12.30 -14.45 -7.42
C TRP A 103 -12.00 -15.82 -8.01
N ASP A 104 -12.78 -16.84 -7.63
CA ASP A 104 -12.56 -18.22 -8.05
C ASP A 104 -12.61 -18.40 -9.59
N GLU A 105 -13.33 -17.51 -10.29
CA GLU A 105 -13.49 -17.52 -11.74
C GLU A 105 -12.34 -16.81 -12.48
N THR A 106 -11.62 -15.91 -11.80
CA THR A 106 -10.59 -15.06 -12.41
C THR A 106 -9.37 -15.85 -12.92
N LEU A 107 -8.71 -15.29 -13.94
CA LEU A 107 -7.43 -15.81 -14.40
C LEU A 107 -6.35 -15.62 -13.33
N CYS A 108 -6.42 -14.49 -12.60
CA CYS A 108 -5.51 -14.18 -11.50
C CYS A 108 -5.48 -15.30 -10.45
N ALA A 109 -6.65 -15.71 -9.95
CA ALA A 109 -6.78 -16.78 -8.96
C ALA A 109 -6.22 -18.11 -9.47
N LYS A 110 -6.56 -18.51 -10.70
CA LYS A 110 -6.09 -19.76 -11.32
C LYS A 110 -4.56 -19.79 -11.43
N GLN A 111 -3.96 -18.70 -11.89
CA GLN A 111 -2.50 -18.58 -12.02
C GLN A 111 -1.80 -18.53 -10.66
N LEU A 112 -2.36 -17.77 -9.70
CA LEU A 112 -1.81 -17.70 -8.34
C LEU A 112 -1.80 -19.09 -7.69
N ARG A 113 -2.91 -19.83 -7.78
CA ARG A 113 -3.01 -21.20 -7.27
C ARG A 113 -2.02 -22.14 -7.94
N ALA A 114 -1.79 -22.02 -9.25
CA ALA A 114 -0.77 -22.82 -9.93
C ALA A 114 0.64 -22.54 -9.40
N ILE A 115 0.98 -21.25 -9.18
CA ILE A 115 2.23 -20.84 -8.53
C ILE A 115 2.34 -21.45 -7.13
N LEU A 116 1.29 -21.36 -6.31
CA LEU A 116 1.34 -21.89 -4.94
C LEU A 116 1.43 -23.42 -4.91
N ARG A 117 0.64 -24.13 -5.73
CA ARG A 117 0.55 -25.61 -5.72
C ARG A 117 1.77 -26.32 -6.29
N SER A 118 2.61 -25.63 -7.05
CA SER A 118 3.89 -26.18 -7.54
C SER A 118 4.94 -26.36 -6.44
N ARG A 119 4.60 -26.04 -5.18
CA ARG A 119 5.53 -26.05 -4.04
C ARG A 119 4.87 -26.65 -2.81
N LYS A 120 5.68 -27.20 -1.92
CA LYS A 120 5.23 -27.60 -0.57
C LYS A 120 5.51 -26.45 0.40
N TRP A 121 4.47 -25.98 1.06
CA TRP A 121 4.58 -24.94 2.08
C TRP A 121 4.61 -25.55 3.47
N HIS A 122 5.32 -24.89 4.39
CA HIS A 122 5.36 -25.20 5.81
C HIS A 122 4.82 -24.03 6.63
N VAL A 123 3.71 -23.44 6.18
CA VAL A 123 3.10 -22.26 6.80
C VAL A 123 2.17 -22.69 7.94
N ASN A 124 2.33 -22.12 9.13
CA ASN A 124 1.42 -22.32 10.27
C ASN A 124 0.85 -21.01 10.86
N LYS A 125 1.37 -19.86 10.43
CA LYS A 125 0.86 -18.52 10.77
C LYS A 125 0.76 -17.67 9.51
N ALA A 126 -0.32 -16.94 9.34
CA ALA A 126 -0.49 -15.99 8.25
C ALA A 126 -0.84 -14.61 8.78
N PHE A 127 -0.19 -13.57 8.24
CA PHE A 127 -0.33 -12.18 8.69
C PHE A 127 -0.84 -11.32 7.55
N CYS A 128 -2.00 -10.69 7.73
CA CYS A 128 -2.62 -9.76 6.79
C CYS A 128 -2.42 -8.32 7.29
N LEU A 129 -1.56 -7.58 6.62
CA LEU A 129 -1.11 -6.24 7.05
C LEU A 129 -1.55 -5.19 6.05
N ALA A 130 -1.81 -3.97 6.53
CA ALA A 130 -1.96 -2.79 5.67
C ALA A 130 -3.12 -2.83 4.66
N THR A 131 -4.19 -3.59 4.94
CA THR A 131 -5.34 -3.69 4.03
C THR A 131 -6.26 -2.46 4.06
N SER A 132 -6.03 -1.49 4.96
CA SER A 132 -7.00 -0.44 5.30
C SER A 132 -8.30 -0.99 5.90
N SER A 133 -9.26 -0.11 6.19
CA SER A 133 -10.58 -0.48 6.73
C SER A 133 -11.50 -1.08 5.66
N PHE A 134 -12.30 -2.06 6.05
CA PHE A 134 -13.34 -2.68 5.20
C PHE A 134 -14.67 -1.93 5.29
N SER A 135 -14.77 -0.87 6.11
CA SER A 135 -16.02 -0.16 6.34
C SER A 135 -16.00 1.32 5.95
N PHE A 136 -14.84 1.89 5.60
CA PHE A 136 -14.75 3.28 5.10
C PHE A 136 -15.30 3.43 3.68
N ASP A 137 -15.64 4.65 3.29
CA ASP A 137 -16.34 4.91 2.02
C ASP A 137 -15.54 4.54 0.73
N TRP A 138 -16.29 3.88 -0.16
CA TRP A 138 -16.11 3.37 -1.52
C TRP A 138 -14.73 2.99 -2.09
N GLU A 139 -13.74 3.88 -2.22
CA GLU A 139 -12.55 3.59 -3.07
C GLU A 139 -11.54 2.64 -2.40
N ASN A 140 -11.31 2.80 -1.10
CA ASN A 140 -10.36 1.95 -0.37
C ASN A 140 -11.01 0.63 0.08
N ARG A 141 -12.33 0.61 0.25
CA ARG A 141 -13.10 -0.53 0.79
C ARG A 141 -13.06 -1.75 -0.11
N MET A 142 -13.36 -1.54 -1.39
CA MET A 142 -13.38 -2.63 -2.37
C MET A 142 -11.98 -3.19 -2.59
N ARG A 143 -10.96 -2.33 -2.60
CA ARG A 143 -9.57 -2.75 -2.63
C ARG A 143 -9.22 -3.60 -1.40
N ALA A 144 -9.58 -3.15 -0.19
CA ALA A 144 -9.36 -3.88 1.06
C ALA A 144 -10.01 -5.27 1.02
N LEU A 145 -11.26 -5.37 0.57
CA LEU A 145 -11.96 -6.64 0.45
C LEU A 145 -11.32 -7.58 -0.57
N TRP A 146 -10.91 -7.09 -1.74
CA TRP A 146 -10.19 -7.91 -2.72
C TRP A 146 -8.83 -8.39 -2.21
N GLN A 147 -8.10 -7.53 -1.49
CA GLN A 147 -6.85 -7.90 -0.82
C GLN A 147 -7.07 -8.99 0.24
N LEU A 148 -8.15 -8.89 1.03
CA LEU A 148 -8.54 -9.94 1.98
C LEU A 148 -8.91 -11.25 1.26
N VAL A 149 -9.63 -11.17 0.14
CA VAL A 149 -9.95 -12.36 -0.67
C VAL A 149 -8.68 -13.07 -1.16
N LEU A 150 -7.71 -12.32 -1.71
CA LEU A 150 -6.42 -12.89 -2.09
C LEU A 150 -5.71 -13.52 -0.90
N PHE A 151 -5.63 -12.81 0.23
CA PHE A 151 -4.99 -13.32 1.45
C PHE A 151 -5.57 -14.67 1.87
N MET A 152 -6.90 -14.76 1.96
CA MET A 152 -7.61 -15.98 2.35
C MET A 152 -7.43 -17.10 1.32
N ASP A 153 -7.39 -16.78 0.02
CA ASP A 153 -7.12 -17.78 -1.02
C ASP A 153 -5.70 -18.33 -0.94
N VAL A 154 -4.70 -17.48 -0.68
CA VAL A 154 -3.31 -17.94 -0.47
C VAL A 154 -3.24 -18.86 0.73
N VAL A 155 -3.82 -18.46 1.87
CA VAL A 155 -3.89 -19.29 3.09
C VAL A 155 -4.46 -20.67 2.78
N GLN A 156 -5.57 -20.76 2.04
CA GLN A 156 -6.18 -22.03 1.65
C GLN A 156 -5.25 -22.91 0.81
N ASN A 157 -4.40 -22.31 -0.03
CA ASN A 157 -3.50 -23.04 -0.94
C ASN A 157 -2.11 -23.34 -0.33
N VAL A 158 -1.74 -22.70 0.79
CA VAL A 158 -0.48 -22.99 1.51
C VAL A 158 -0.68 -23.78 2.80
N SER A 159 -1.93 -23.93 3.24
CA SER A 159 -2.30 -24.81 4.36
C SER A 159 -2.14 -26.27 3.95
N ARG A 160 -1.67 -27.11 4.87
CA ARG A 160 -1.62 -28.55 4.67
C ARG A 160 -2.93 -29.17 5.10
N GLU A 161 -3.29 -30.28 4.47
CA GLU A 161 -4.40 -31.09 4.92
C GLU A 161 -4.18 -31.53 6.38
N GLY A 162 -5.16 -31.24 7.24
CA GLY A 162 -5.09 -31.53 8.68
C GLY A 162 -4.30 -30.54 9.53
N GLU A 163 -3.64 -29.52 8.95
CA GLU A 163 -2.98 -28.45 9.71
C GLU A 163 -3.81 -27.15 9.66
N THR A 164 -4.01 -26.52 10.81
CA THR A 164 -4.66 -25.20 10.89
C THR A 164 -3.59 -24.10 10.82
N VAL A 165 -3.79 -23.11 9.94
CA VAL A 165 -2.98 -21.89 9.89
C VAL A 165 -3.63 -20.84 10.77
N SER A 166 -2.92 -20.35 11.79
CA SER A 166 -3.40 -19.23 12.62
C SER A 166 -3.38 -17.93 11.81
N LEU A 167 -4.52 -17.24 11.75
CA LEU A 167 -4.67 -16.03 10.96
C LEU A 167 -4.58 -14.81 11.86
N PHE A 168 -3.74 -13.86 11.46
CA PHE A 168 -3.51 -12.60 12.15
C PHE A 168 -3.73 -11.44 11.19
N ALA A 169 -4.27 -10.34 11.69
CA ALA A 169 -4.31 -9.08 10.95
C ALA A 169 -3.88 -7.89 11.81
N GLN A 170 -3.25 -6.91 11.17
CA GLN A 170 -2.86 -5.67 11.83
C GLN A 170 -2.98 -4.49 10.86
N GLU A 171 -3.80 -3.52 11.23
CA GLU A 171 -4.04 -2.29 10.50
C GLU A 171 -4.47 -1.20 11.50
N PRO A 172 -3.72 -0.08 11.61
CA PRO A 172 -4.08 1.04 12.49
C PRO A 172 -5.47 1.64 12.24
N LEU A 173 -6.01 1.48 11.04
CA LEU A 173 -7.31 2.03 10.66
C LEU A 173 -8.52 1.12 11.00
N PHE A 174 -8.30 -0.09 11.53
CA PHE A 174 -9.41 -0.96 11.90
C PHE A 174 -10.26 -0.38 13.03
N ASN A 175 -11.54 -0.18 12.73
CA ASN A 175 -12.56 0.14 13.73
C ASN A 175 -13.23 -1.15 14.26
N ASP A 176 -14.21 -1.00 15.16
CA ASP A 176 -14.84 -2.17 15.80
C ASP A 176 -15.68 -3.02 14.84
N LEU A 177 -16.20 -2.42 13.76
CA LEU A 177 -16.90 -3.16 12.70
C LEU A 177 -15.90 -4.02 11.90
N ASP A 178 -14.72 -3.48 11.56
CA ASP A 178 -13.65 -4.23 10.89
C ASP A 178 -13.18 -5.42 11.74
N LYS A 179 -12.90 -5.16 13.04
CA LYS A 179 -12.47 -6.21 13.97
C LYS A 179 -13.52 -7.30 14.12
N SER A 180 -14.79 -6.93 14.26
CA SER A 180 -15.90 -7.89 14.38
C SER A 180 -16.07 -8.72 13.09
N PHE A 181 -15.90 -8.09 11.93
CA PHE A 181 -15.93 -8.76 10.64
C PHE A 181 -14.78 -9.77 10.48
N LEU A 182 -13.55 -9.37 10.79
CA LEU A 182 -12.38 -10.24 10.72
C LEU A 182 -12.44 -11.40 11.75
N ASN A 183 -12.92 -11.14 12.96
CA ASN A 183 -13.16 -12.19 13.96
C ASN A 183 -14.18 -13.23 13.45
N ALA A 184 -15.21 -12.81 12.71
CA ALA A 184 -16.17 -13.72 12.10
C ALA A 184 -15.59 -14.56 10.93
N LEU A 185 -14.36 -14.27 10.50
CA LEU A 185 -13.56 -15.05 9.54
C LEU A 185 -12.40 -15.79 10.22
N ASP A 186 -12.43 -15.92 11.56
CA ASP A 186 -11.37 -16.53 12.39
C ASP A 186 -9.99 -15.85 12.26
N VAL A 187 -9.99 -14.53 11.95
CA VAL A 187 -8.77 -13.72 11.88
C VAL A 187 -8.58 -12.96 13.20
N THR A 188 -7.49 -13.25 13.90
CA THR A 188 -7.13 -12.60 15.17
C THR A 188 -6.50 -11.23 14.90
N ILE A 189 -7.04 -10.18 15.49
CA ILE A 189 -6.46 -8.84 15.37
C ILE A 189 -5.30 -8.70 16.35
N LEU A 190 -4.09 -8.43 15.84
CA LEU A 190 -2.95 -8.07 16.67
C LEU A 190 -3.10 -6.61 17.08
N GLN A 191 -3.14 -6.36 18.39
CA GLN A 191 -3.08 -4.99 18.91
C GLN A 191 -1.66 -4.47 18.71
N GLY A 192 -1.51 -3.43 17.88
CA GLY A 192 -0.32 -2.59 17.93
C GLY A 192 -0.32 -1.79 19.22
N GLY A 193 0.85 -1.50 19.78
CA GLY A 193 0.99 -0.43 20.77
C GLY A 193 0.36 0.86 20.23
N THR A 194 -0.06 1.74 21.13
CA THR A 194 -0.95 2.90 20.91
C THR A 194 -0.48 3.95 19.88
N SER A 195 0.60 3.72 19.13
CA SER A 195 1.08 4.61 18.08
C SER A 195 0.77 4.03 16.71
N ARG A 196 0.36 4.91 15.78
CA ARG A 196 -0.15 4.71 14.41
C ARG A 196 0.80 3.98 13.44
N VAL A 197 1.84 3.36 13.96
CA VAL A 197 2.76 2.47 13.26
C VAL A 197 2.21 1.05 13.42
N VAL A 198 2.52 0.15 12.48
CA VAL A 198 2.45 -1.30 12.72
C VAL A 198 3.54 -1.65 13.76
N ALA A 199 3.38 -1.15 14.98
CA ALA A 199 4.29 -1.29 16.12
C ALA A 199 3.51 -1.98 17.24
N GLY A 200 3.04 -3.19 16.94
CA GLY A 200 3.02 -4.25 17.93
C GLY A 200 4.28 -5.08 17.72
N ASP A 201 4.57 -6.00 18.62
CA ASP A 201 5.66 -6.98 18.50
C ASP A 201 5.47 -7.95 17.31
N ILE A 202 4.92 -7.54 16.16
CA ILE A 202 4.68 -8.40 14.99
C ILE A 202 5.96 -9.08 14.52
N ASN A 203 7.10 -8.40 14.68
CA ASN A 203 8.42 -8.97 14.47
C ASN A 203 8.73 -10.17 15.37
N THR A 204 8.12 -10.27 16.56
CA THR A 204 8.24 -11.45 17.44
C THR A 204 7.31 -12.60 17.03
N TYR A 205 6.25 -12.31 16.27
CA TYR A 205 5.30 -13.33 15.81
C TYR A 205 5.69 -13.96 14.47
N ILE A 206 6.41 -13.23 13.61
CA ILE A 206 6.87 -13.71 12.31
C ILE A 206 8.01 -14.71 12.52
N THR A 207 7.89 -15.87 11.87
CA THR A 207 8.85 -16.98 11.94
C THR A 207 9.14 -17.49 10.54
N PRO A 208 10.14 -18.38 10.37
CA PRO A 208 10.35 -19.08 9.11
C PRO A 208 9.16 -19.90 8.60
N ARG A 209 8.13 -20.15 9.43
CA ARG A 209 6.88 -20.83 9.07
C ARG A 209 5.72 -19.85 8.86
N SER A 210 6.00 -18.57 8.67
CA SER A 210 4.97 -17.56 8.44
C SER A 210 4.73 -17.27 6.96
N PHE A 211 3.48 -17.00 6.62
CA PHE A 211 3.09 -16.25 5.42
C PHE A 211 2.83 -14.79 5.82
N VAL A 212 3.49 -13.84 5.18
CA VAL A 212 3.28 -12.41 5.41
C VAL A 212 2.68 -11.77 4.15
N TYR A 213 1.51 -11.17 4.29
CA TYR A 213 0.84 -10.38 3.27
C TYR A 213 0.83 -8.91 3.69
N ALA A 214 1.52 -8.06 2.94
CA ALA A 214 1.64 -6.62 3.25
C ALA A 214 1.51 -5.77 1.98
N PRO A 215 0.33 -5.72 1.34
CA PRO A 215 0.10 -4.92 0.15
C PRO A 215 0.29 -3.43 0.43
N PHE A 216 1.16 -2.78 -0.34
CA PHE A 216 1.38 -1.33 -0.35
C PHE A 216 1.78 -0.72 1.01
N LEU A 217 2.28 -1.53 1.95
CA LEU A 217 2.80 -1.04 3.21
C LEU A 217 4.04 -0.17 2.96
N GLN A 218 4.07 1.04 3.48
CA GLN A 218 5.18 1.97 3.24
C GLN A 218 6.51 1.38 3.72
N TRP A 219 7.58 1.60 2.95
CA TRP A 219 8.88 0.98 3.21
C TRP A 219 9.48 1.36 4.56
N ASN A 220 9.17 2.55 5.09
CA ASN A 220 9.60 3.03 6.42
C ASN A 220 8.92 2.28 7.57
N VAL A 221 7.84 1.54 7.29
CA VAL A 221 7.20 0.63 8.23
C VAL A 221 7.56 -0.82 7.91
N LEU A 222 7.43 -1.21 6.64
CA LEU A 222 7.68 -2.57 6.15
C LEU A 222 9.10 -3.06 6.50
N LEU A 223 10.13 -2.27 6.19
CA LEU A 223 11.51 -2.72 6.37
C LEU A 223 11.89 -2.87 7.85
N PRO A 224 11.81 -1.82 8.69
CA PRO A 224 12.28 -1.92 10.07
C PRO A 224 11.39 -2.75 11.00
N TYR A 225 10.07 -2.83 10.76
CA TYR A 225 9.15 -3.49 11.69
C TYR A 225 8.62 -4.85 11.21
N VAL A 226 8.61 -5.10 9.90
CA VAL A 226 8.08 -6.37 9.35
C VAL A 226 9.20 -7.26 8.83
N LEU A 227 10.19 -6.72 8.10
CA LEU A 227 11.22 -7.53 7.45
C LEU A 227 12.55 -7.61 8.21
N LYS A 228 12.86 -6.65 9.09
CA LYS A 228 14.10 -6.65 9.88
C LYS A 228 14.19 -7.89 10.78
N GLY A 229 15.20 -8.73 10.51
CA GLY A 229 15.45 -9.96 11.29
C GLY A 229 14.44 -11.09 11.04
N ASN A 230 13.46 -10.87 10.16
CA ASN A 230 12.42 -11.85 9.86
C ASN A 230 12.66 -12.54 8.52
N ASP A 231 12.26 -13.81 8.45
CA ASP A 231 12.51 -14.64 7.27
C ASP A 231 11.30 -15.53 6.92
N PRO A 232 10.13 -14.95 6.58
CA PRO A 232 8.91 -15.73 6.34
C PRO A 232 9.05 -16.71 5.17
N ALA A 233 8.41 -17.87 5.25
CA ALA A 233 8.40 -18.86 4.15
C ALA A 233 7.84 -18.27 2.85
N LEU A 234 6.79 -17.46 2.97
CA LEU A 234 6.11 -16.79 1.87
C LEU A 234 5.88 -15.32 2.24
N TYR A 235 6.18 -14.43 1.32
CA TYR A 235 5.82 -13.03 1.42
C TYR A 235 5.13 -12.58 0.14
N ILE A 236 3.99 -11.89 0.28
CA ILE A 236 3.29 -11.24 -0.83
C ILE A 236 3.07 -9.77 -0.46
N GLY A 237 3.60 -8.85 -1.25
CA GLY A 237 3.54 -7.43 -0.92
C GLY A 237 4.31 -6.59 -1.93
N ASN A 238 4.87 -5.46 -1.49
CA ASN A 238 5.61 -4.55 -2.35
C ASN A 238 6.77 -5.24 -3.09
N ASP A 239 7.09 -4.72 -4.27
CA ASP A 239 8.35 -5.05 -4.94
C ASP A 239 9.54 -4.49 -4.15
N ILE A 240 10.22 -5.37 -3.42
CA ILE A 240 11.40 -5.03 -2.62
C ILE A 240 12.57 -4.60 -3.51
N SER A 241 12.68 -5.12 -4.75
CA SER A 241 13.70 -4.65 -5.69
C SER A 241 13.43 -3.21 -6.14
N LEU A 242 12.16 -2.87 -6.40
CA LEU A 242 11.79 -1.49 -6.69
C LEU A 242 12.00 -0.59 -5.47
N THR A 243 11.72 -1.11 -4.26
CA THR A 243 11.95 -0.39 -3.00
C THR A 243 13.42 -0.03 -2.83
N ILE A 244 14.36 -0.93 -3.16
CA ILE A 244 15.81 -0.64 -3.15
C ILE A 244 16.13 0.52 -4.10
N LEU A 245 15.61 0.51 -5.32
CA LEU A 245 15.83 1.59 -6.29
C LEU A 245 15.31 2.94 -5.78
N GLN A 246 14.12 2.95 -5.15
CA GLN A 246 13.54 4.14 -4.54
C GLN A 246 14.39 4.67 -3.38
N LEU A 247 14.86 3.78 -2.50
CA LEU A 247 15.74 4.14 -1.38
C LEU A 247 17.09 4.70 -1.88
N GLN A 248 17.67 4.09 -2.91
CA GLN A 248 18.90 4.60 -3.54
C GLN A 248 18.71 5.99 -4.14
N HIS A 249 17.56 6.26 -4.77
CA HIS A 249 17.24 7.60 -5.25
C HIS A 249 17.17 8.60 -4.08
N HIS A 250 16.55 8.22 -2.95
CA HIS A 250 16.47 9.04 -1.75
C HIS A 250 17.81 9.26 -1.03
N LEU A 251 18.86 8.46 -1.28
CA LEU A 251 20.20 8.78 -0.76
C LEU A 251 20.79 10.08 -1.33
N SER A 252 20.33 10.47 -2.52
CA SER A 252 20.70 11.75 -3.14
C SER A 252 19.87 12.93 -2.60
N ASP A 253 18.74 12.64 -1.93
CA ASP A 253 17.87 13.60 -1.26
C ASP A 253 18.42 13.97 0.13
N THR A 254 18.25 15.23 0.53
CA THR A 254 18.75 15.76 1.82
C THR A 254 17.70 15.76 2.92
N SER A 255 16.45 15.38 2.61
CA SER A 255 15.30 15.49 3.51
C SER A 255 15.11 14.32 4.49
N VAL A 256 15.80 13.18 4.28
CA VAL A 256 15.69 11.97 5.12
C VAL A 256 17.05 11.65 5.76
N PRO A 257 17.10 11.23 7.03
CA PRO A 257 18.35 10.80 7.65
C PRO A 257 19.01 9.66 6.86
N LYS A 258 20.23 9.91 6.35
CA LYS A 258 20.97 8.93 5.54
C LYS A 258 21.34 7.66 6.31
N SER A 259 21.37 7.70 7.64
CA SER A 259 21.56 6.52 8.51
C SER A 259 20.45 5.50 8.30
N ASP A 260 19.21 5.97 8.29
CA ASP A 260 18.02 5.11 8.28
C ASP A 260 17.87 4.46 6.90
N ILE A 261 18.13 5.23 5.83
CA ILE A 261 18.12 4.71 4.46
C ILE A 261 19.15 3.59 4.28
N LYS A 262 20.37 3.75 4.80
CA LYS A 262 21.41 2.70 4.70
C LYS A 262 21.00 1.43 5.44
N GLU A 263 20.39 1.56 6.62
CA GLU A 263 19.87 0.42 7.36
C GLU A 263 18.74 -0.28 6.59
N TRP A 264 17.79 0.48 6.05
CA TRP A 264 16.68 -0.05 5.25
C TRP A 264 17.14 -0.74 3.97
N LEU A 265 18.18 -0.21 3.30
CA LEU A 265 18.82 -0.87 2.16
C LEU A 265 19.39 -2.23 2.57
N ALA A 266 20.15 -2.29 3.67
CA ALA A 266 20.72 -3.54 4.15
C ALA A 266 19.64 -4.57 4.51
N ILE A 267 18.51 -4.14 5.10
CA ILE A 267 17.36 -5.01 5.38
C ILE A 267 16.74 -5.53 4.08
N ALA A 268 16.49 -4.66 3.09
CA ALA A 268 15.87 -5.03 1.83
C ALA A 268 16.76 -6.00 1.01
N GLU A 269 18.06 -5.72 0.94
CA GLU A 269 19.06 -6.58 0.29
C GLU A 269 19.14 -7.94 0.99
N GLY A 270 19.25 -7.93 2.32
CA GLY A 270 19.26 -9.15 3.14
C GLY A 270 18.02 -10.01 2.95
N PHE A 271 16.83 -9.39 2.86
CA PHE A 271 15.58 -10.09 2.60
C PHE A 271 15.60 -10.82 1.26
N LEU A 272 16.19 -10.23 0.20
CA LEU A 272 16.24 -10.83 -1.13
C LEU A 272 17.23 -12.00 -1.24
N LEU A 273 18.17 -12.16 -0.31
CA LEU A 273 19.17 -13.23 -0.36
C LEU A 273 18.53 -14.62 -0.34
N GLY A 274 18.81 -15.41 -1.38
CA GLY A 274 18.30 -16.78 -1.51
C GLY A 274 16.79 -16.87 -1.80
N ARG A 275 16.13 -15.74 -2.14
CA ARG A 275 14.72 -15.73 -2.49
C ARG A 275 14.51 -15.65 -3.99
N CYS A 276 13.54 -16.42 -4.46
CA CYS A 276 12.94 -16.25 -5.77
C CYS A 276 11.82 -15.21 -5.70
N LYS A 277 11.50 -14.62 -6.85
CA LYS A 277 10.40 -13.66 -6.98
C LYS A 277 9.62 -13.89 -8.26
N ILE A 278 8.31 -13.67 -8.19
CA ILE A 278 7.43 -13.53 -9.37
C ILE A 278 6.38 -12.44 -9.09
N SER A 279 5.85 -11.81 -10.13
CA SER A 279 4.72 -10.89 -9.97
C SER A 279 3.46 -11.63 -9.55
N VAL A 280 2.63 -11.01 -8.73
CA VAL A 280 1.23 -11.43 -8.59
C VAL A 280 0.58 -11.31 -9.99
N PRO A 281 -0.16 -12.33 -10.45
CA PRO A 281 -0.87 -12.27 -11.73
C PRO A 281 -1.76 -11.03 -11.85
N ASN A 282 -1.92 -10.53 -13.08
CA ASN A 282 -2.79 -9.38 -13.32
C ASN A 282 -4.22 -9.68 -12.85
N PHE A 283 -4.80 -8.76 -12.08
CA PHE A 283 -6.16 -8.88 -11.57
C PHE A 283 -7.11 -7.95 -12.33
N GLU A 284 -8.07 -8.56 -13.01
CA GLU A 284 -8.90 -7.93 -14.02
C GLU A 284 -10.14 -7.20 -13.48
N LEU A 285 -10.58 -7.51 -12.24
CA LEU A 285 -11.86 -7.00 -11.73
C LEU A 285 -11.76 -5.64 -11.02
N LEU A 286 -10.55 -5.22 -10.61
CA LEU A 286 -10.33 -3.91 -10.01
C LEU A 286 -8.90 -3.44 -10.27
N GLN A 287 -8.76 -2.46 -11.17
CA GLN A 287 -7.47 -1.89 -11.54
C GLN A 287 -6.72 -1.38 -10.30
N HIS A 288 -5.39 -1.55 -10.28
CA HIS A 288 -4.49 -1.13 -9.20
C HIS A 288 -4.71 -1.76 -7.82
N SER A 289 -5.66 -2.69 -7.66
CA SER A 289 -5.91 -3.29 -6.34
C SER A 289 -4.83 -4.27 -5.90
N LEU A 290 -4.23 -4.97 -6.87
CA LEU A 290 -3.18 -5.98 -6.68
C LEU A 290 -1.96 -5.74 -7.59
N GLU A 291 -2.00 -4.70 -8.42
CA GLU A 291 -0.94 -4.38 -9.37
C GLU A 291 0.36 -4.00 -8.64
N GLY A 292 1.50 -4.47 -9.17
CA GLY A 292 2.81 -4.20 -8.59
C GLY A 292 3.18 -5.10 -7.40
N LEU A 293 2.24 -5.90 -6.87
CA LEU A 293 2.55 -6.88 -5.83
C LEU A 293 3.45 -7.99 -6.36
N LYS A 294 4.35 -8.46 -5.51
CA LYS A 294 5.30 -9.56 -5.79
C LYS A 294 5.12 -10.68 -4.77
N ILE A 295 5.39 -11.89 -5.22
CA ILE A 295 5.43 -13.11 -4.42
C ILE A 295 6.90 -13.49 -4.25
N TYR A 296 7.34 -13.66 -3.01
CA TYR A 296 8.69 -14.05 -2.64
C TYR A 296 8.69 -15.31 -1.79
N TRP A 297 9.58 -16.25 -2.11
CA TRP A 297 9.79 -17.48 -1.34
C TRP A 297 11.27 -17.86 -1.40
N LYS A 298 11.73 -18.71 -0.47
CA LYS A 298 13.05 -19.34 -0.57
C LYS A 298 12.96 -20.61 -1.39
N ASP A 299 13.86 -20.77 -2.35
CA ASP A 299 14.07 -22.09 -2.93
C ASP A 299 14.70 -22.97 -1.85
N SER A 300 13.99 -24.04 -1.48
CA SER A 300 14.60 -25.09 -0.70
C SER A 300 15.64 -25.73 -1.61
N LEU A 301 16.93 -25.47 -1.31
CA LEU A 301 18.08 -26.13 -1.93
C LEU A 301 17.82 -27.65 -1.96
N GLY A 302 17.33 -28.17 -3.10
CA GLY A 302 16.97 -29.59 -3.22
C GLY A 302 15.98 -29.93 -4.32
N SER A 303 15.02 -29.07 -4.66
CA SER A 303 14.15 -29.34 -5.82
C SER A 303 14.76 -28.78 -7.09
N LYS A 304 15.81 -29.46 -7.57
CA LYS A 304 16.14 -29.39 -9.00
C LYS A 304 14.87 -29.79 -9.76
N PHE A 305 14.39 -28.88 -10.61
CA PHE A 305 13.41 -29.21 -11.63
C PHE A 305 13.89 -30.48 -12.36
N ILE A 306 13.08 -31.53 -12.31
CA ILE A 306 13.11 -32.66 -13.24
C ILE A 306 12.10 -32.32 -14.33
#